data_AF-B2VB74-F1
#
_entry.id   AF-B2VB74-F1
#
_cell.length_a   1.000
_cell.length_b   1.000
_cell.length_c   1.000
_cell.angle_alpha   90.00
_cell.angle_beta   90.00
_cell.angle_gamma   90.00
#
_symmetry.space_group_name_H-M   'P 1'
#
loop_
_entity.id
_entity.type
_entity.pdbx_description
1 polymer ?
#
loop_
_entity_poly.entity_id
_entity_poly.type
_entity_poly.pdbx_seq_one_letter_code
_entity_poly.pdbx_strand_id
1 'polypeptide(L)'
;MRQFINSHGVIKPLIDQLKVLTDLNDVAMTLGQRREFMTKILNNLAAAVTQRVPVNQMVLPADESEVWEKAGRIALAHFGLQGETAFLKASQWLAAELEEGSNVQA
;
A
#
# COMPACT_ATOMS: atom_id res chain seq x y z
N MET A 1 -6.00 18.59 5.61
CA MET A 1 -4.96 19.20 4.73
C MET A 1 -4.14 18.07 4.13
N ARG A 2 -4.23 17.92 2.81
CA ARG A 2 -3.59 16.85 2.02
C ARG A 2 -2.18 17.31 1.64
N GLN A 3 -1.14 16.73 2.22
CA GLN A 3 0.25 17.06 1.89
C GLN A 3 1.07 15.79 1.71
N PHE A 4 1.02 15.24 0.49
CA PHE A 4 2.08 14.38 -0.06
C PHE A 4 2.75 15.06 -1.27
N ILE A 5 2.72 16.39 -1.32
CA ILE A 5 3.40 17.19 -2.33
C ILE A 5 4.67 17.73 -1.69
N ASN A 6 5.82 17.13 -2.01
CA ASN A 6 7.10 17.84 -1.78
C ASN A 6 7.08 19.12 -2.62
N SER A 7 7.80 20.15 -2.15
CA SER A 7 7.87 21.54 -2.67
C SER A 7 8.16 21.74 -4.17
N HIS A 8 8.25 20.67 -4.96
CA HIS A 8 8.46 20.65 -6.41
C HIS A 8 7.31 20.02 -7.22
N GLY A 9 6.16 19.69 -6.62
CA GLY A 9 4.98 19.21 -7.37
C GLY A 9 5.07 17.77 -7.91
N VAL A 10 6.16 17.05 -7.63
CA VAL A 10 6.35 15.66 -8.07
C VAL A 10 5.67 14.71 -7.10
N ILE A 11 4.61 14.04 -7.55
CA ILE A 11 4.03 12.88 -6.87
C ILE A 11 5.11 11.80 -6.84
N LYS A 12 5.66 11.48 -5.65
CA LYS A 12 6.64 10.38 -5.53
C LYS A 12 6.05 9.09 -6.10
N PRO A 13 6.75 8.37 -6.98
CA PRO A 13 6.29 7.06 -7.45
C PRO A 13 5.99 6.13 -6.27
N LEU A 14 4.84 5.45 -6.26
CA LEU A 14 4.53 4.47 -5.19
C LEU A 14 5.51 3.30 -5.21
N ILE A 15 6.19 3.06 -6.33
CA ILE A 15 7.25 2.06 -6.47
C ILE A 15 8.38 2.26 -5.43
N ASP A 16 8.67 3.51 -5.03
CA ASP A 16 9.70 3.79 -4.02
C ASP A 16 9.31 3.25 -2.63
N GLN A 17 8.00 3.12 -2.36
CA GLN A 17 7.52 2.52 -1.12
C GLN A 17 7.70 0.99 -1.10
N LEU A 18 7.78 0.35 -2.27
CA LEU A 18 8.08 -1.08 -2.36
C LEU A 18 9.50 -1.40 -1.91
N LYS A 19 10.44 -0.47 -2.16
CA LYS A 19 11.83 -0.60 -1.69
C LYS A 19 11.89 -0.64 -0.16
N VAL A 20 11.08 0.18 0.51
CA VAL A 20 11.01 0.17 1.98
C VAL A 20 10.54 -1.20 2.50
N LEU A 21 9.63 -1.87 1.77
CA LEU A 21 9.15 -3.20 2.12
C LEU A 21 10.24 -4.29 1.96
N THR A 22 11.07 -4.20 0.90
CA THR A 22 12.20 -5.11 0.70
C THR A 22 13.33 -4.88 1.71
N ASP A 23 13.65 -3.61 1.98
CA ASP A 23 14.76 -3.19 2.84
C ASP A 23 14.56 -3.62 4.31
N LEU A 24 13.32 -3.93 4.74
CA LEU A 24 13.03 -4.47 6.07
C LEU A 24 13.76 -5.79 6.39
N ASN A 25 14.21 -6.53 5.38
CA ASN A 25 14.96 -7.77 5.58
C ASN A 25 16.43 -7.51 5.91
N ASP A 26 17.00 -6.41 5.43
CA ASP A 26 18.40 -6.06 5.61
C ASP A 26 18.65 -5.31 6.92
N VAL A 27 17.59 -4.80 7.55
CA VAL A 27 17.67 -4.11 8.84
C VAL A 27 17.62 -5.11 10.00
N ALA A 28 18.60 -4.99 10.89
CA ALA A 28 18.66 -5.77 12.12
C ALA A 28 17.53 -5.35 13.08
N MET A 29 16.53 -6.20 13.22
CA MET A 29 15.40 -6.02 14.15
C MET A 29 14.81 -7.36 14.55
N THR A 30 13.98 -7.37 15.59
CA THR A 30 13.25 -8.57 16.00
C THR A 30 12.18 -8.95 14.97
N LEU A 31 11.79 -10.23 14.95
CA LEU A 31 10.72 -10.72 14.07
C LEU A 31 9.39 -9.99 14.32
N GLY A 32 9.09 -9.64 15.58
CA GLY A 32 7.88 -8.90 15.94
C GLY A 32 7.88 -7.49 15.34
N GLN A 33 8.97 -6.74 15.51
CA GLN A 33 9.13 -5.41 14.94
C GLN A 33 9.03 -5.45 13.41
N ARG A 34 9.67 -6.43 12.76
CA ARG A 34 9.62 -6.60 11.31
C ARG A 34 8.19 -6.76 10.80
N ARG A 35 7.39 -7.59 11.48
CA ARG A 35 5.97 -7.81 11.14
C ARG A 35 5.13 -6.54 11.32
N GLU A 36 5.37 -5.81 12.39
CA GLU A 36 4.68 -4.54 12.67
C GLU A 36 5.00 -3.49 11.59
N PHE A 37 6.27 -3.32 11.25
CA PHE A 37 6.70 -2.40 10.20
C PHE A 37 6.16 -2.80 8.83
N MET A 38 6.23 -4.08 8.47
CA MET A 38 5.66 -4.60 7.22
C MET A 38 4.17 -4.25 7.13
N THR A 39 3.40 -4.53 8.19
CA THR A 39 1.96 -4.22 8.23
C THR A 39 1.71 -2.72 8.06
N LYS A 40 2.50 -1.88 8.75
CA LYS A 40 2.40 -0.42 8.65
C LYS A 40 2.70 0.08 7.24
N ILE A 41 3.72 -0.47 6.58
CA ILE A 41 4.07 -0.11 5.19
C ILE A 41 2.93 -0.49 4.24
N LEU A 42 2.37 -1.70 4.36
CA LEU A 42 1.27 -2.15 3.53
C LEU A 42 0.01 -1.28 3.69
N ASN A 43 -0.33 -0.90 4.93
CA ASN A 43 -1.46 0.00 5.19
C ASN A 43 -1.22 1.41 4.63
N ASN A 44 0.00 1.95 4.79
CA ASN A 44 0.34 3.24 4.22
C ASN A 44 0.30 3.22 2.68
N LEU A 45 0.76 2.12 2.08
CA LEU A 45 0.69 1.92 0.64
C LEU A 45 -0.77 1.85 0.17
N ALA A 46 -1.62 1.10 0.88
CA ALA A 46 -3.05 1.03 0.59
C ALA A 46 -3.68 2.43 0.59
N ALA A 47 -3.45 3.21 1.65
CA ALA A 47 -3.97 4.57 1.76
C ALA A 47 -3.45 5.50 0.64
N ALA A 48 -2.18 5.33 0.25
CA ALA A 48 -1.59 6.10 -0.83
C ALA A 48 -2.16 5.70 -2.21
N VAL A 49 -2.50 4.41 -2.40
CA VAL A 49 -3.23 3.93 -3.58
C VAL A 49 -4.63 4.54 -3.60
N THR A 50 -5.41 4.46 -2.53
CA THR A 50 -6.76 5.05 -2.44
C THR A 50 -6.77 6.52 -2.83
N GLN A 51 -5.79 7.31 -2.38
CA GLN A 51 -5.70 8.74 -2.68
C GLN A 51 -5.43 9.06 -4.17
N ARG A 52 -4.96 8.08 -4.94
CA ARG A 52 -4.68 8.22 -6.38
C ARG A 52 -5.79 7.65 -7.26
N VAL A 53 -6.69 6.86 -6.69
CA VAL A 53 -7.88 6.41 -7.41
C VAL A 53 -8.86 7.59 -7.49
N PRO A 54 -9.36 7.93 -8.69
CA PRO A 54 -10.42 8.91 -8.83
C PRO A 54 -11.65 8.55 -8.00
N VAL A 55 -12.32 9.57 -7.46
CA VAL A 55 -13.61 9.42 -6.77
C VAL A 55 -14.61 8.78 -7.75
N ASN A 56 -15.46 7.86 -7.27
CA ASN A 56 -16.41 7.05 -8.05
C ASN A 56 -15.78 5.96 -8.95
N GLN A 57 -14.54 5.57 -8.67
CA GLN A 57 -13.90 4.47 -9.36
C GLN A 57 -13.51 3.37 -8.35
N MET A 58 -14.13 2.20 -8.48
CA MET A 58 -13.80 1.01 -7.69
C MET A 58 -12.59 0.24 -8.24
N VAL A 59 -12.16 0.56 -9.45
CA VAL A 59 -11.07 -0.11 -10.15
C VAL A 59 -9.80 0.72 -10.04
N LEU A 60 -8.71 0.08 -9.59
CA LEU A 60 -7.40 0.71 -9.55
C LEU A 60 -6.95 1.07 -10.97
N PRO A 61 -6.39 2.27 -11.19
CA PRO A 61 -5.67 2.56 -12.42
C PRO A 61 -4.48 1.60 -12.60
N ALA A 62 -4.03 1.42 -13.84
CA ALA A 62 -3.06 0.37 -14.19
C ALA A 62 -1.74 0.49 -13.40
N ASP A 63 -1.22 1.71 -13.24
CA ASP A 63 0.04 1.96 -12.53
C ASP A 63 -0.06 1.59 -11.05
N GLU A 64 -1.17 1.95 -10.40
CA GLU A 64 -1.48 1.64 -9.02
C GLU A 64 -1.73 0.14 -8.83
N SER A 65 -2.43 -0.50 -9.78
CA SER A 65 -2.66 -1.95 -9.76
C SER A 65 -1.34 -2.72 -9.86
N GLU A 66 -0.42 -2.31 -10.74
CA GLU A 66 0.88 -2.97 -10.88
C GLU A 66 1.71 -2.83 -9.59
N VAL A 67 1.70 -1.65 -8.97
CA VAL A 67 2.38 -1.44 -7.68
C VAL A 67 1.76 -2.29 -6.58
N TRP A 68 0.43 -2.38 -6.54
CA TRP A 68 -0.28 -3.17 -5.54
C TRP A 68 0.00 -4.66 -5.67
N GLU A 69 -0.01 -5.19 -6.91
CA GLU A 69 0.38 -6.57 -7.18
C GLU A 69 1.82 -6.87 -6.77
N LYS A 70 2.76 -5.97 -7.09
CA LYS A 70 4.16 -6.10 -6.68
C LYS A 70 4.31 -6.12 -5.16
N ALA A 71 3.55 -5.30 -4.43
CA ALA A 71 3.53 -5.32 -2.97
C ALA A 71 3.09 -6.68 -2.42
N GLY A 72 2.05 -7.28 -3.00
CA GLY A 72 1.60 -8.63 -2.63
C GLY A 72 2.66 -9.70 -2.87
N ARG A 73 3.34 -9.65 -4.04
CA ARG A 73 4.45 -10.57 -4.35
C ARG A 73 5.61 -10.43 -3.37
N ILE A 74 6.00 -9.20 -3.03
CA ILE A 74 7.07 -8.93 -2.05
C ILE A 74 6.64 -9.41 -0.65
N ALA A 75 5.41 -9.13 -0.24
CA ALA A 75 4.89 -9.54 1.06
C ALA A 75 4.95 -11.07 1.23
N LEU A 76 4.51 -11.82 0.22
CA LEU A 76 4.60 -13.29 0.22
C LEU A 76 6.06 -13.76 0.18
N ALA A 77 6.87 -13.27 -0.75
CA ALA A 77 8.23 -13.76 -0.96
C ALA A 77 9.16 -13.53 0.25
N HIS A 78 8.99 -12.40 0.94
CA HIS A 78 9.89 -12.00 2.02
C HIS A 78 9.36 -12.30 3.43
N PHE A 79 8.04 -12.41 3.60
CA PHE A 79 7.43 -12.57 4.92
C PHE A 79 6.48 -13.79 5.01
N GLY A 80 6.34 -14.56 3.93
CA GLY A 80 5.55 -15.79 3.87
C GLY A 80 4.07 -15.54 4.18
N LEU A 81 3.44 -16.51 4.84
CA LEU A 81 2.01 -16.48 5.20
C LEU A 81 1.62 -15.22 6.00
N GLN A 82 2.53 -14.70 6.83
CA GLN A 82 2.26 -13.50 7.61
C GLN A 82 2.21 -12.25 6.73
N GLY A 83 3.07 -12.17 5.71
CA GLY A 83 3.03 -11.10 4.72
C GLY A 83 1.77 -11.16 3.86
N GLU A 84 1.43 -12.35 3.38
CA GLU A 84 0.19 -12.56 2.63
C GLU A 84 -1.05 -12.18 3.46
N THR A 85 -1.10 -12.57 4.73
CA THR A 85 -2.21 -12.21 5.64
C THR A 85 -2.31 -10.71 5.84
N ALA A 86 -1.18 -10.02 6.03
CA ALA A 86 -1.17 -8.56 6.17
C ALA A 86 -1.59 -7.86 4.87
N PHE A 87 -1.13 -8.35 3.73
CA PHE A 87 -1.51 -7.84 2.41
C PHE A 87 -3.00 -8.03 2.13
N LEU A 88 -3.57 -9.19 2.48
CA LEU A 88 -5.00 -9.45 2.35
C LEU A 88 -5.82 -8.47 3.18
N LYS A 89 -5.46 -8.23 4.44
CA LYS A 89 -6.14 -7.26 5.31
C LYS A 89 -6.07 -5.84 4.75
N ALA A 90 -4.91 -5.43 4.26
CA ALA A 90 -4.74 -4.13 3.62
C ALA A 90 -5.58 -4.01 2.33
N SER A 91 -5.70 -5.11 1.56
CA SER A 91 -6.53 -5.17 0.35
C SER A 91 -8.01 -5.09 0.66
N GLN A 92 -8.47 -5.75 1.73
CA GLN A 92 -9.85 -5.68 2.20
C GLN A 92 -10.21 -4.26 2.65
N TRP A 93 -9.32 -3.61 3.40
CA TRP A 93 -9.50 -2.21 3.76
C TRP A 93 -9.52 -1.29 2.53
N LEU A 94 -8.58 -1.47 1.60
CA LEU A 94 -8.54 -0.71 0.34
C LEU A 94 -9.85 -0.83 -0.44
N ALA A 95 -10.38 -2.05 -0.59
CA ALA A 95 -11.64 -2.28 -1.28
C ALA A 95 -12.81 -1.56 -0.60
N ALA A 96 -12.89 -1.61 0.73
CA ALA A 96 -13.92 -0.92 1.50
C ALA A 96 -13.85 0.61 1.34
N GLU A 97 -12.64 1.18 1.35
CA GLU A 97 -12.46 2.63 1.16
C GLU A 97 -12.82 3.09 -0.25
N LEU A 98 -12.54 2.28 -1.27
CA LEU A 98 -12.94 2.58 -2.64
C LEU A 98 -14.45 2.47 -2.83
N GLU A 99 -15.09 1.51 -2.15
CA GLU A 99 -16.55 1.37 -2.14
C GLU A 99 -17.22 2.54 -1.43
N GLU A 100 -16.75 2.93 -0.25
CA GLU A 100 -17.27 4.10 0.48
C GLU A 100 -17.06 5.39 -0.32
N GLY A 101 -15.87 5.60 -0.88
CA GLY A 101 -15.57 6.74 -1.74
C GLY A 101 -16.42 6.81 -3.02
N SER A 102 -16.94 5.67 -3.49
CA SER A 102 -17.89 5.60 -4.60
C SER A 102 -19.35 5.83 -4.18
N ASN A 103 -19.72 5.43 -2.96
CA ASN A 103 -21.11 5.52 -2.47
C ASN A 103 -21.48 6.92 -1.92
N VAL A 104 -20.49 7.76 -1.56
CA VAL A 104 -20.73 9.11 -1.00
C VAL A 104 -21.31 10.11 -2.02
N GLN A 105 -21.38 9.77 -3.31
CA GLN A 105 -21.98 10.63 -4.35
C GLN A 105 -23.11 9.99 -5.17
N ALA A 106 -23.56 8.77 -4.82
CA ALA A 106 -24.68 8.09 -5.50
C ALA A 106 -26.05 8.58 -5.00
#